data_AF-A0A7V1V5T5-F1
#
_entry.id   AF-A0A7V1V5T5-F1
#
_cell.length_a   1.000
_cell.length_b   1.000
_cell.length_c   1.000
_cell.angle_alpha   90.00
_cell.angle_beta   90.00
_cell.angle_gamma   90.00
#
_symmetry.space_group_name_H-M   'P 1'
#
loop_
_entity.id
_entity.type
_entity.pdbx_description
1 polymer ?
#
loop_
_entity_poly.entity_id
_entity_poly.type
_entity_poly.pdbx_seq_one_letter_code
_entity_poly.pdbx_strand_id
1 'polypeptide(L)'
;MNNMAEAFDSQSNTEFKRFLSYSRRSVSEVQSCGYLALDRKLISQEDFHSLYQQSEKTRKVTDGLLRYLRRNRTQRTKPILGAYPA
;
A
#
# COMPACT_ATOMS: atom_id res chain seq x y z
N MET A 1 -10.84 0.18 2.42
CA MET A 1 -9.64 -0.41 1.75
C MET A 1 -9.80 -0.42 0.23
N ASN A 2 -10.52 0.57 -0.35
CA ASN A 2 -10.79 0.66 -1.79
C ASN A 2 -9.52 0.99 -2.59
N ASN A 3 -8.63 1.79 -1.97
CA ASN A 3 -7.33 2.16 -2.51
C ASN A 3 -6.49 0.96 -2.97
N MET A 4 -6.60 -0.23 -2.37
CA MET A 4 -5.85 -1.41 -2.85
C MET A 4 -6.46 -2.03 -4.11
N ALA A 5 -7.79 -2.03 -4.23
CA ALA A 5 -8.46 -2.47 -5.44
C ALA A 5 -8.16 -1.52 -6.61
N GLU A 6 -8.19 -0.21 -6.35
CA GLU A 6 -7.78 0.83 -7.32
C GLU A 6 -6.29 0.70 -7.68
N ALA A 7 -5.44 0.34 -6.71
CA ALA A 7 -4.04 0.04 -6.94
C ALA A 7 -3.86 -1.15 -7.89
N PHE A 8 -4.64 -2.22 -7.70
CA PHE A 8 -4.58 -3.42 -8.53
C PHE A 8 -5.02 -3.15 -9.98
N ASP A 9 -6.02 -2.31 -10.18
CA ASP A 9 -6.50 -1.91 -11.51
C ASP A 9 -5.64 -0.82 -12.18
N SER A 10 -4.55 -0.39 -11.52
CA SER A 10 -3.66 0.64 -12.06
C SER A 10 -2.91 0.17 -13.30
N GLN A 11 -2.94 0.96 -14.37
CA GLN A 11 -2.26 0.64 -15.65
C GLN A 11 -0.74 0.92 -15.63
N SER A 12 -0.18 1.42 -14.52
CA SER A 12 1.26 1.66 -14.40
C SER A 12 1.80 1.41 -12.99
N ASN A 13 3.06 0.99 -12.91
CA ASN A 13 3.75 0.81 -11.62
C ASN A 13 3.83 2.11 -10.80
N THR A 14 3.83 3.28 -11.45
CA THR A 14 3.89 4.57 -10.76
C THR A 14 2.58 4.83 -10.03
N GLU A 15 1.45 4.66 -10.71
CA GLU A 15 0.13 4.82 -10.10
C GLU A 15 -0.15 3.72 -9.07
N PHE A 16 0.27 2.49 -9.37
CA PHE A 16 0.14 1.37 -8.44
C PHE A 16 0.82 1.69 -7.09
N LYS A 17 2.07 2.16 -7.13
CA LYS A 17 2.81 2.59 -5.92
C LYS A 17 2.12 3.76 -5.20
N ARG A 18 1.49 4.68 -5.93
CA ARG A 18 0.77 5.84 -5.36
C ARG A 18 -0.44 5.37 -4.56
N PHE A 19 -1.29 4.52 -5.14
CA PHE A 19 -2.47 3.97 -4.46
C PHE A 19 -2.11 3.04 -3.29
N LEU A 20 -1.03 2.26 -3.40
CA LEU A 20 -0.51 1.50 -2.26
C LEU A 20 -0.04 2.41 -1.12
N SER A 21 0.53 3.58 -1.44
CA SER A 21 0.93 4.56 -0.43
C SER A 21 -0.28 5.18 0.27
N TYR A 22 -1.38 5.43 -0.45
CA TYR A 22 -2.65 5.85 0.15
C TYR A 22 -3.26 4.77 1.03
N SER A 23 -3.27 3.52 0.57
CA SER A 23 -3.72 2.37 1.36
C SER A 23 -2.97 2.29 2.69
N ARG A 24 -1.65 2.46 2.66
CA ARG A 24 -0.81 2.48 3.88
C ARG A 24 -1.20 3.61 4.84
N ARG A 25 -1.49 4.82 4.32
CA ARG A 25 -1.92 5.96 5.15
C ARG A 25 -3.27 5.70 5.81
N SER A 26 -4.23 5.15 5.07
CA SER A 26 -5.55 4.79 5.62
C SER A 26 -5.45 3.75 6.73
N VAL A 27 -4.49 2.81 6.67
CA VAL A 27 -4.25 1.87 7.78
C VAL A 27 -3.79 2.60 9.04
N SER A 28 -2.88 3.57 8.92
CA SER A 28 -2.44 4.38 10.07
C SER A 28 -3.56 5.23 10.66
N GLU A 29 -4.48 5.74 9.83
CA GLU A 29 -5.69 6.43 10.28
C GLU A 29 -6.60 5.49 11.09
N VAL A 30 -6.84 4.26 10.61
CA VAL A 30 -7.62 3.25 11.36
C VAL A 30 -6.96 2.92 12.70
N GLN A 31 -5.64 2.78 12.75
CA GLN A 31 -4.91 2.56 14.01
C GLN A 31 -5.10 3.74 14.97
N SER A 32 -4.97 4.98 14.48
CA SER A 32 -5.17 6.19 15.29
C SER A 32 -6.60 6.31 15.80
N CYS A 33 -7.60 6.05 14.96
CA CYS A 33 -9.00 6.01 15.37
C CYS A 33 -9.28 4.90 16.38
N GLY A 34 -8.60 3.76 16.27
CA GLY A 34 -8.67 2.67 17.25
C GLY A 34 -8.25 3.11 18.65
N TYR A 35 -7.15 3.88 18.76
CA TYR A 35 -6.73 4.45 20.04
C TYR A 35 -7.79 5.41 20.61
N LEU A 36 -8.32 6.31 19.78
CA LEU A 36 -9.38 7.23 20.21
C LEU A 36 -10.65 6.49 20.67
N ALA A 37 -11.01 5.39 20.00
CA ALA A 37 -12.16 4.57 20.37
C ALA A 37 -11.94 3.84 21.69
N LEU A 38 -10.73 3.33 21.93
CA LEU A 38 -10.33 2.71 23.19
C LEU A 38 -10.35 3.73 24.34
N ASP A 39 -9.77 4.91 24.14
CA ASP A 39 -9.74 5.98 25.15
C ASP A 39 -11.14 6.44 25.56
N ARG A 40 -12.07 6.46 24.59
CA ARG A 40 -13.49 6.79 24.81
C ARG A 40 -14.32 5.61 25.34
N LYS A 41 -13.69 4.47 25.61
CA LYS A 41 -14.34 3.22 26.07
C LYS A 41 -15.46 2.75 25.14
N LEU A 42 -15.34 3.02 23.84
CA LEU A 42 -16.29 2.58 22.81
C LEU A 42 -16.04 1.13 22.38
N ILE A 43 -14.82 0.63 22.58
CA ILE A 43 -14.39 -0.73 22.29
C ILE A 43 -13.61 -1.30 23.48
N SER A 44 -13.58 -2.62 23.61
CA SER A 44 -12.76 -3.29 24.62
C SER A 44 -11.27 -3.28 24.26
N GLN A 45 -10.42 -3.63 25.23
CA GLN A 45 -8.98 -3.77 24.98
C GLN A 45 -8.72 -4.92 23.99
N GLU A 46 -9.50 -5.99 24.06
CA GLU A 46 -9.46 -7.15 23.18
C GLU A 46 -9.83 -6.77 21.74
N ASP A 47 -10.92 -6.00 21.57
CA ASP A 47 -11.35 -5.48 20.26
C ASP A 47 -10.28 -4.58 19.65
N PHE A 48 -9.72 -3.66 20.45
CA PHE A 48 -8.63 -2.79 20.03
C PHE A 48 -7.42 -3.61 19.58
N HIS A 49 -7.03 -4.62 20.36
CA HIS A 49 -5.89 -5.47 20.03
C HIS A 49 -6.09 -6.20 18.71
N SER A 50 -7.27 -6.80 18.50
CA SER A 50 -7.64 -7.48 17.26
C SER A 50 -7.60 -6.54 16.05
N LEU A 51 -8.23 -5.35 16.17
CA LEU A 51 -8.22 -4.31 15.15
C LEU A 51 -6.80 -3.86 14.81
N TYR A 52 -5.98 -3.61 15.83
CA TYR A 52 -4.62 -3.13 15.65
C TYR A 52 -3.73 -4.19 14.99
N GLN A 53 -3.83 -5.45 15.43
CA GLN A 53 -3.09 -6.56 14.82
C GLN A 53 -3.47 -6.76 13.34
N GLN A 54 -4.76 -6.70 13.01
CA GLN A 54 -5.22 -6.86 11.64
C GLN A 54 -4.78 -5.70 10.75
N SER A 55 -4.83 -4.47 11.28
CA SER A 55 -4.30 -3.27 10.63
C SER A 55 -2.80 -3.40 10.38
N GLU A 56 -2.04 -3.87 11.37
CA GLU A 56 -0.59 -4.04 11.26
C GLU A 56 -0.21 -5.13 10.25
N LYS A 57 -0.94 -6.24 10.21
CA LYS A 57 -0.76 -7.29 9.19
C LYS A 57 -0.94 -6.71 7.79
N THR A 58 -2.00 -5.92 7.60
CA THR A 58 -2.28 -5.24 6.34
C THR A 58 -1.16 -4.27 5.94
N ARG A 59 -0.66 -3.49 6.90
CA ARG A 59 0.47 -2.56 6.69
C ARG A 59 1.72 -3.30 6.21
N LYS A 60 2.07 -4.41 6.87
CA LYS A 60 3.25 -5.22 6.52
C LYS A 60 3.18 -5.78 5.11
N VAL A 61 2.02 -6.28 4.69
CA VAL A 61 1.82 -6.76 3.31
C VAL A 61 2.00 -5.61 2.30
N THR A 62 1.39 -4.46 2.57
CA THR A 62 1.52 -3.25 1.74
C THR A 62 2.97 -2.79 1.62
N ASP A 63 3.70 -2.77 2.74
CA ASP A 63 5.11 -2.36 2.78
C ASP A 63 6.01 -3.36 2.04
N GLY A 64 5.72 -4.66 2.14
CA GLY A 64 6.40 -5.70 1.37
C GLY A 64 6.23 -5.51 -0.14
N LEU A 65 4.99 -5.29 -0.58
CA LEU A 65 4.67 -5.05 -2.00
C LEU A 65 5.30 -3.75 -2.52
N LEU A 66 5.20 -2.65 -1.78
CA LEU A 66 5.87 -1.39 -2.10
C LEU A 66 7.38 -1.57 -2.24
N ARG A 67 8.01 -2.33 -1.34
CA ARG A 67 9.45 -2.64 -1.39
C ARG A 67 9.82 -3.41 -2.65
N TYR A 68 9.03 -4.41 -3.02
CA TYR A 68 9.19 -5.17 -4.25
C TYR A 68 9.11 -4.25 -5.49
N LEU A 69 8.04 -3.45 -5.61
CA LEU A 69 7.84 -2.54 -6.75
C LEU A 69 8.89 -1.42 -6.85
N ARG A 70 9.51 -1.03 -5.73
CA ARG A 70 10.61 -0.06 -5.71
C ARG A 70 11.94 -0.66 -6.17
N ARG A 71 12.18 -1.94 -5.87
CA ARG A 71 13.38 -2.67 -6.31
C ARG A 71 13.32 -2.99 -7.81
N ASN A 72 12.14 -3.35 -8.30
CA ASN A 72 11.93 -3.65 -9.72
C ASN A 72 11.64 -2.36 -10.49
N ARG A 73 12.68 -1.57 -10.80
CA ARG A 73 12.56 -0.56 -11.86
C ARG A 73 12.19 -1.31 -13.13
N THR A 74 11.02 -1.00 -13.69
CA THR A 74 10.60 -1.49 -15.00
C THR A 74 11.75 -1.21 -15.95
N GLN A 75 12.41 -2.27 -16.43
CA GLN A 75 13.43 -2.14 -17.46
C GLN A 75 12.70 -1.49 -18.63
N ARG A 76 12.91 -0.19 -18.84
CA ARG A 76 12.59 0.41 -20.14
C ARG A 76 13.43 -0.40 -21.11
N THR A 77 12.79 -1.24 -21.92
CA THR A 77 13.40 -1.77 -23.12
C THR A 77 14.01 -0.56 -23.82
N LYS A 78 15.34 -0.52 -23.88
CA LYS A 78 16.04 0.54 -24.61
C LYS A 78 15.42 0.54 -26.02
N PRO A 79 14.95 1.68 -26.54
CA PRO A 79 14.61 1.73 -27.95
C PRO A 79 15.87 1.34 -28.71
N ILE A 80 15.74 0.37 -29.62
CA ILE A 80 16.82 -0.06 -30.50
C ILE A 80 17.07 1.11 -31.45
N LEU A 81 17.88 2.09 -31.03
CA LEU A 81 18.38 3.13 -31.90
C LEU A 81 19.58 2.52 -32.66
N GLY A 82 19.36 2.17 -33.93
CA GLY A 82 20.46 1.84 -34.85
C GLY A 82 20.29 0.54 -35.61
N ALA A 83 19.33 0.49 -36.54
CA ALA A 83 19.35 -0.49 -37.64
C ALA A 83 18.62 0.08 -38.87
N TYR A 84 19.19 1.11 -39.48
CA TYR A 84 19.01 1.37 -40.90
C TYR A 84 20.40 1.55 -41.51
N PRO A 85 20.94 0.55 -42.24
CA PRO A 85 22.07 0.78 -43.13
C PRO A 85 21.60 1.55 -44.36
N ALA A 86 22.54 2.30 -44.94
CA ALA A 86 22.39 3.22 -46.06
C ALA A 86 21.83 2.58 -47.34
#